data_AF-A0A7S3HUI8-F1
#
_entry.id   AF-A0A7S3HUI8-F1
#
_cell.length_a   1.000
_cell.length_b   1.000
_cell.length_c   1.000
_cell.angle_alpha   90.00
_cell.angle_beta   90.00
_cell.angle_gamma   90.00
#
_symmetry.space_group_name_H-M   'P 1'
#
loop_
_entity.id
_entity.type
_entity.pdbx_description
1 polymer ?
#
loop_
_entity_poly.entity_id
_entity_poly.type
_entity_poly.pdbx_seq_one_letter_code
_entity_poly.pdbx_strand_id
1 'polypeptide(L)'
;STTPYGYGFSGNATATEMMGHIVETNFKAINCTYMDHDGVMVDSGWLYEQGVPNMRNLIQDFNDKTHPYYFTYHHSAGDSMEVMDPDMMDDNVIMIASMMYNIANRNESLPKPNLK
;
A
#
# COMPACT_ATOMS: atom_id res chain seq x y z
N SER A 1 14.15 5.98 4.80
CA SER A 1 12.90 6.33 4.11
C SER A 1 12.61 5.33 3.00
N THR A 2 11.35 5.20 2.60
CA THR A 2 10.91 4.17 1.64
C THR A 2 10.09 4.79 0.50
N THR A 3 10.39 4.40 -0.74
CA THR A 3 9.68 4.88 -1.93
C THR A 3 8.49 3.97 -2.23
N PRO A 4 7.26 4.51 -2.40
CA PRO A 4 6.13 3.70 -2.82
C PRO A 4 6.27 3.25 -4.27
N TYR A 5 5.77 2.06 -4.59
CA TYR A 5 5.74 1.57 -5.97
C TYR A 5 4.44 0.88 -6.36
N GLY A 6 3.50 0.70 -5.43
CA GLY A 6 2.23 0.05 -5.75
C GLY A 6 1.43 -0.37 -4.53
N TYR A 7 0.51 -1.31 -4.77
CA TYR A 7 -0.41 -1.82 -3.75
C TYR A 7 -0.49 -3.34 -3.78
N GLY A 8 -0.65 -3.94 -2.61
CA GLY A 8 -1.14 -5.31 -2.53
C GLY A 8 -2.62 -5.30 -2.15
N PHE A 9 -3.41 -6.19 -2.75
CA PHE A 9 -4.84 -6.25 -2.50
C PHE A 9 -5.35 -7.68 -2.34
N SER A 10 -6.14 -7.90 -1.29
CA SER A 10 -6.85 -9.15 -1.03
C SER A 10 -8.35 -8.90 -1.01
N GLY A 11 -9.04 -9.45 -2.01
CA GLY A 11 -10.50 -9.34 -2.18
C GLY A 11 -11.02 -10.44 -3.09
N ASN A 12 -12.25 -10.29 -3.58
CA ASN A 12 -12.76 -11.15 -4.65
C ASN A 12 -12.32 -10.62 -6.03
N ALA A 13 -12.57 -11.39 -7.10
CA ALA A 13 -12.13 -11.04 -8.45
C ALA A 13 -12.64 -9.66 -8.92
N THR A 14 -13.91 -9.33 -8.65
CA THR A 14 -14.49 -8.04 -9.01
C THR A 14 -13.82 -6.88 -8.27
N ALA A 15 -13.60 -7.02 -6.97
CA ALA A 15 -12.91 -5.99 -6.18
C ALA A 15 -11.46 -5.82 -6.66
N THR A 16 -10.76 -6.91 -6.98
CA THR A 16 -9.38 -6.87 -7.50
C THR A 16 -9.30 -6.14 -8.84
N GLU A 17 -10.25 -6.39 -9.75
CA GLU A 17 -10.33 -5.69 -11.04
C GLU A 17 -10.60 -4.19 -10.85
N MET A 18 -11.54 -3.83 -9.96
CA MET A 18 -11.82 -2.43 -9.62
C MET A 18 -10.58 -1.72 -9.09
N MET A 19 -9.83 -2.36 -8.19
CA MET A 19 -8.60 -1.80 -7.64
C MET A 19 -7.52 -1.65 -8.70
N GLY A 20 -7.35 -2.65 -9.57
CA GLY A 20 -6.40 -2.57 -10.68
C GLY A 20 -6.68 -1.41 -11.62
N HIS A 21 -7.95 -1.17 -11.94
CA HIS A 21 -8.33 -0.03 -12.76
C HIS A 21 -8.01 1.31 -12.08
N ILE A 22 -8.25 1.44 -10.77
CA ILE A 22 -7.90 2.65 -10.00
C ILE A 22 -6.39 2.88 -10.05
N VAL A 23 -5.60 1.85 -9.76
CA VAL A 23 -4.13 1.90 -9.77
C VAL A 23 -3.61 2.35 -11.14
N GLU A 24 -4.03 1.68 -12.22
CA GLU A 24 -3.57 1.95 -13.57
C GLU A 24 -3.98 3.34 -14.10
N THR A 25 -5.15 3.85 -13.69
CA THR A 25 -5.67 5.12 -14.19
C THR A 25 -5.12 6.32 -13.42
N ASN A 26 -4.93 6.18 -12.11
CA ASN A 26 -4.68 7.33 -11.23
C ASN A 26 -3.22 7.46 -10.76
N PHE A 27 -2.41 6.40 -10.82
CA PHE A 27 -1.10 6.38 -10.16
C PHE A 27 0.11 6.36 -11.10
N LYS A 28 -0.11 6.46 -12.42
CA LYS A 28 0.96 6.57 -13.42
C LYS A 28 1.89 7.76 -13.18
N ALA A 29 1.34 8.90 -12.74
CA ALA A 29 2.10 10.13 -12.53
C ALA A 29 3.16 10.02 -11.43
N ILE A 30 2.99 9.09 -10.48
CA ILE A 30 3.91 8.85 -9.37
C ILE A 30 4.60 7.48 -9.46
N ASN A 31 4.55 6.82 -10.63
CA ASN A 31 5.15 5.51 -10.87
C ASN A 31 4.72 4.40 -9.87
N CYS A 32 3.51 4.50 -9.31
CA CYS A 32 2.97 3.55 -8.32
C CYS A 32 1.88 2.66 -8.95
N THR A 33 2.19 2.01 -10.08
CA THR A 33 1.21 1.23 -10.84
C THR A 33 1.30 -0.28 -10.60
N TYR A 34 2.27 -0.75 -9.82
CA TYR A 34 2.36 -2.17 -9.52
C TYR A 34 1.21 -2.60 -8.59
N MET A 35 0.68 -3.80 -8.85
CA MET A 35 -0.30 -4.40 -7.96
C MET A 35 -0.07 -5.90 -7.82
N ASP A 36 0.04 -6.38 -6.58
CA ASP A 36 0.07 -7.81 -6.26
C ASP A 36 -1.26 -8.29 -5.66
N HIS A 37 -1.35 -9.60 -5.38
CA HIS A 37 -2.56 -10.27 -4.88
C HIS A 37 -2.58 -10.48 -3.36
N ASP A 38 -1.76 -9.75 -2.60
CA ASP A 38 -1.64 -9.86 -1.15
C ASP A 38 -1.76 -8.48 -0.49
N GLY A 39 -2.94 -8.19 0.07
CA GLY A 39 -3.19 -6.97 0.84
C GLY A 39 -3.03 -7.13 2.34
N VAL A 40 -2.63 -8.31 2.83
CA VAL A 40 -2.61 -8.63 4.27
C VAL A 40 -1.38 -7.99 4.94
N MET A 41 -1.59 -7.36 6.11
CA MET A 41 -0.53 -6.81 6.97
C MET A 41 -0.74 -7.22 8.43
N VAL A 42 0.28 -7.00 9.26
CA VAL A 42 0.30 -7.47 10.67
C VAL A 42 -0.93 -7.03 11.46
N ASP A 43 -1.34 -5.77 11.33
CA ASP A 43 -2.46 -5.22 12.13
C ASP A 43 -3.83 -5.41 11.47
N SER A 44 -3.87 -5.66 10.16
CA SER A 44 -5.12 -5.73 9.39
C SER A 44 -5.48 -7.14 8.94
N GLY A 45 -4.56 -8.10 8.99
CA GLY A 45 -4.72 -9.40 8.34
C GLY A 45 -5.96 -10.18 8.78
N TRP A 46 -6.25 -10.14 10.08
CA TRP A 46 -7.43 -10.77 10.67
C TRP A 46 -8.76 -10.20 10.12
N LEU A 47 -8.80 -8.96 9.63
CA LEU A 47 -10.00 -8.37 9.01
C LEU A 47 -10.38 -9.11 7.72
N TYR A 48 -9.37 -9.55 6.96
CA TYR A 48 -9.61 -10.37 5.77
C TYR A 48 -10.32 -11.66 6.14
N GLU A 49 -9.94 -12.31 7.23
CA GLU A 49 -10.62 -13.51 7.74
C GLU A 49 -12.08 -13.27 8.14
N GLN A 50 -12.44 -12.01 8.43
CA GLN A 50 -13.82 -11.58 8.76
C GLN A 50 -14.62 -11.10 7.54
N GLY A 51 -14.11 -11.27 6.31
CA GLY A 51 -14.82 -10.85 5.10
C GLY A 51 -14.68 -9.38 4.75
N VAL A 52 -13.61 -8.72 5.23
CA VAL A 52 -13.27 -7.35 4.86
C VAL A 52 -12.12 -7.37 3.84
N PRO A 53 -12.24 -6.71 2.67
CA PRO A 53 -11.11 -6.61 1.74
C PRO A 53 -9.93 -5.87 2.40
N ASN A 54 -8.72 -6.35 2.16
CA ASN A 54 -7.50 -5.77 2.71
C ASN A 54 -6.65 -5.15 1.60
N MET A 55 -5.92 -4.10 1.97
CA MET A 55 -4.96 -3.43 1.12
C MET A 55 -3.70 -3.12 1.91
N ARG A 56 -2.54 -3.27 1.26
CA ARG A 56 -1.25 -2.82 1.79
C ARG A 56 -0.56 -1.91 0.78
N ASN A 57 0.23 -0.99 1.32
CA ASN A 57 1.14 -0.18 0.53
C ASN A 57 2.38 -1.01 0.20
N LEU A 58 2.79 -1.02 -1.06
CA LEU A 58 4.05 -1.62 -1.46
C LEU A 58 5.10 -0.54 -1.55
N ILE A 59 6.14 -0.70 -0.74
CA ILE A 59 7.22 0.26 -0.56
C ILE A 59 8.55 -0.43 -0.76
N GLN A 60 9.50 0.29 -1.36
CA GLN A 60 10.88 -0.14 -1.51
C GLN A 60 11.73 0.66 -0.55
N ASP A 61 12.58 -0.02 0.21
CA ASP A 61 13.54 0.63 1.09
C ASP A 61 14.65 1.30 0.26
N PHE A 62 15.07 2.50 0.66
CA PHE A 62 16.09 3.24 -0.07
C PHE A 62 17.45 2.52 0.10
N ASN A 63 17.95 1.92 -0.99
CA ASN A 63 19.07 0.96 -1.10
C ASN A 63 18.70 -0.52 -0.99
N ASP A 64 18.22 -1.08 -2.10
CA ASP A 64 18.24 -2.53 -2.34
C ASP A 64 19.60 -2.90 -2.99
N LYS A 65 20.49 -3.63 -2.30
CA LYS A 65 20.69 -5.07 -2.58
C LYS A 65 21.44 -5.87 -1.49
N THR A 66 21.89 -5.24 -0.41
CA THR A 66 22.73 -5.92 0.61
C THR A 66 22.50 -5.49 2.06
N HIS A 67 21.80 -4.37 2.31
CA HIS A 67 21.54 -3.88 3.66
C HIS A 67 20.26 -3.02 3.70
N PRO A 68 19.17 -3.49 4.32
CA PRO A 68 17.94 -2.72 4.40
C PRO A 68 18.13 -1.54 5.36
N TYR A 69 18.00 -0.33 4.83
CA TYR A 69 18.10 0.93 5.56
C TYR A 69 17.10 0.98 6.73
N TYR A 70 15.87 0.50 6.53
CA TYR A 70 14.85 0.36 7.57
C TYR A 70 15.37 -0.45 8.79
N PHE A 71 15.87 -1.67 8.58
CA PHE A 71 16.33 -2.52 9.69
C PHE A 71 17.67 -2.08 10.29
N THR A 72 18.33 -1.09 9.69
CA THR A 72 19.51 -0.46 10.31
C THR A 72 19.11 0.41 11.50
N TYR A 73 17.94 1.04 11.43
CA TYR A 73 17.45 1.96 12.47
C TYR A 73 16.31 1.38 13.31
N HIS A 74 15.49 0.47 12.76
CA HIS A 74 14.35 -0.14 13.43
C HIS A 74 14.70 -0.67 14.83
N HIS A 75 13.96 -0.23 15.86
CA HIS A 75 14.20 -0.55 17.26
C HIS A 75 15.56 -0.09 17.82
N SER A 76 16.16 0.96 17.26
CA SER A 76 17.35 1.62 17.78
C SER A 76 17.07 3.08 18.14
N ALA A 77 18.03 3.75 18.79
CA ALA A 77 17.95 5.19 19.04
C ALA A 77 18.06 6.05 17.76
N GLY A 78 18.48 5.45 16.63
CA GLY A 78 18.54 6.12 15.33
C GLY A 78 17.20 6.16 14.60
N ASP A 79 16.18 5.44 15.08
CA ASP A 79 14.80 5.55 14.59
C ASP A 79 14.22 6.91 15.01
N SER A 80 14.49 7.92 14.19
CA SER A 80 14.28 9.32 14.51
C SER A 80 13.86 10.10 13.26
N MET A 81 13.40 11.33 13.45
CA MET A 81 13.02 12.21 12.34
C MET A 81 14.19 12.53 11.40
N GLU A 82 15.44 12.40 11.87
CA GLU A 82 16.63 12.72 11.07
C GLU A 82 16.91 11.71 9.95
N VAL A 83 16.38 10.48 10.05
CA VAL A 83 16.57 9.43 9.03
C VAL A 83 15.41 9.36 8.01
N MET A 84 14.47 10.29 8.12
CA MET A 84 13.38 10.43 7.16
C MET A 84 13.78 11.34 6.00
N ASP A 85 13.40 10.91 4.80
CA ASP A 85 13.45 11.72 3.59
C ASP A 85 12.06 12.37 3.37
N PRO A 86 11.96 13.71 3.32
CA PRO A 86 10.69 14.41 3.20
C PRO A 86 10.01 14.20 1.84
N ASP A 87 10.77 14.10 0.75
CA ASP A 87 10.20 13.90 -0.59
C ASP A 87 9.58 12.50 -0.70
N MET A 88 10.26 11.47 -0.16
CA MET A 88 9.68 10.12 -0.09
C MET A 88 8.46 10.07 0.84
N MET A 89 8.44 10.87 1.90
CA MET A 89 7.27 10.97 2.77
C MET A 89 6.07 11.56 2.03
N ASP A 90 6.29 12.62 1.25
CA ASP A 90 5.26 13.25 0.41
C ASP A 90 4.69 12.25 -0.61
N ASP A 91 5.53 11.46 -1.27
CA ASP A 91 5.09 10.43 -2.21
C ASP A 91 4.18 9.38 -1.54
N ASN A 92 4.53 8.92 -0.32
CA ASN A 92 3.68 7.99 0.43
C ASN A 92 2.34 8.64 0.81
N VAL A 93 2.33 9.90 1.23
CA VAL A 93 1.09 10.63 1.55
C VAL A 93 0.21 10.75 0.31
N ILE A 94 0.77 11.15 -0.82
CA ILE A 94 0.03 11.28 -2.09
C ILE A 94 -0.56 9.94 -2.49
N MET A 95 0.22 8.86 -2.42
CA MET A 95 -0.23 7.50 -2.73
C MET A 95 -1.44 7.12 -1.86
N ILE A 96 -1.29 7.17 -0.53
CA ILE A 96 -2.33 6.74 0.42
C ILE A 96 -3.59 7.60 0.29
N ALA A 97 -3.45 8.92 0.32
CA ALA A 97 -4.58 9.84 0.29
C ALA A 97 -5.38 9.71 -1.02
N SER A 98 -4.67 9.59 -2.16
CA SER A 98 -5.32 9.42 -3.46
C SER A 98 -6.08 8.12 -3.54
N MET A 99 -5.54 7.02 -2.98
CA MET A 99 -6.22 5.73 -3.01
C MET A 99 -7.48 5.76 -2.16
N MET A 100 -7.38 6.25 -0.93
CA MET A 100 -8.52 6.38 -0.02
C MET A 100 -9.61 7.25 -0.62
N TYR A 101 -9.26 8.37 -1.26
CA TYR A 101 -10.22 9.20 -1.97
C TYR A 101 -10.90 8.45 -3.12
N ASN A 102 -10.14 7.75 -3.96
CA ASN A 102 -10.68 7.01 -5.11
C ASN A 102 -11.59 5.84 -4.69
N ILE A 103 -11.38 5.24 -3.51
CA ILE A 103 -12.26 4.21 -2.96
C ILE A 103 -13.50 4.85 -2.33
N ALA A 104 -13.32 5.83 -1.45
CA ALA A 104 -14.39 6.42 -0.66
C ALA A 104 -15.36 7.27 -1.47
N ASN A 105 -14.92 7.86 -2.58
CA ASN A 105 -15.74 8.72 -3.43
C ASN A 105 -16.53 7.94 -4.51
N ARG A 106 -16.61 6.61 -4.41
CA ARG A 106 -17.40 5.78 -5.33
C ARG A 106 -18.83 5.64 -4.83
N ASN A 107 -19.76 5.49 -5.77
CA ASN A 107 -21.16 5.20 -5.45
C ASN A 107 -21.38 3.76 -4.97
N GLU A 108 -20.46 2.86 -5.30
CA GLU A 108 -20.55 1.42 -5.00
C GLU A 108 -19.46 1.03 -4.02
N SER A 109 -19.82 0.25 -3.01
CA SER A 109 -18.88 -0.36 -2.07
C SER A 109 -18.01 -1.42 -2.75
N LEU A 110 -16.80 -1.62 -2.23
CA LEU A 110 -15.98 -2.76 -2.65
C LEU A 110 -16.68 -4.09 -2.30
N PRO A 111 -16.80 -5.02 -3.26
CA PRO A 111 -17.33 -6.34 -3.00
C PRO A 111 -16.54 -7.08 -1.92
N LYS A 112 -17.24 -7.79 -1.03
CA LYS A 112 -16.62 -8.58 0.04
C LYS A 112 -15.87 -9.81 -0.53
N PRO A 113 -14.81 -10.29 0.13
CA PRO A 113 -14.12 -11.51 -0.27
C PRO A 113 -15.05 -12.73 -0.18
N ASN A 114 -14.84 -13.71 -1.07
CA ASN A 114 -15.55 -14.99 -1.03
C ASN A 114 -14.81 -15.97 -0.12
N LEU A 115 -15.03 -15.85 1.18
CA LEU A 115 -14.46 -16.76 2.17
C LEU A 115 -15.37 -17.97 2.35
N LYS A 116 -14.78 -19.14 2.58
CA LYS A 116 -15.50 -20.38 2.86
C LYS A 116 -15.84 -20.49 4.33
#